data_AF-A0A938S119-F1
#
_entry.id   AF-A0A938S119-F1
#
_cell.length_a   1.000
_cell.length_b   1.000
_cell.length_c   1.000
_cell.angle_alpha   90.00
_cell.angle_beta   90.00
_cell.angle_gamma   90.00
#
_symmetry.space_group_name_H-M   'P 1'
#
loop_
_entity.id
_entity.type
_entity.pdbx_description
1 polymer ?
#
loop_
_entity_poly.entity_id
_entity_poly.type
_entity_poly.pdbx_seq_one_letter_code
_entity_poly.pdbx_strand_id
1 'polypeptide(L)'
;MKKRSGKKRELSTREQPPVAQIGGSEYGHLLTDIKDRVRAAQYEALRAVNKELVALYWDLGRLIVERQGEQKWGKAIVENLAADLQVEFPGLLGFSAQNLWYMRQF
;
A
#
# COMPACT_ATOMS: atom_id res chain seq x y z
N MET A 1 -17.02 75.22 8.09
CA MET A 1 -15.96 74.83 7.12
C MET A 1 -14.57 75.01 7.73
N LYS A 2 -13.98 73.98 8.32
CA LYS A 2 -12.54 73.87 8.62
C LYS A 2 -12.13 72.39 8.56
N LYS A 3 -11.30 72.05 7.58
CA LYS A 3 -10.75 70.71 7.36
C LYS A 3 -9.72 70.40 8.45
N ARG A 4 -9.78 69.22 9.07
CA ARG A 4 -8.64 68.59 9.73
C ARG A 4 -8.55 67.16 9.25
N SER A 5 -7.64 66.96 8.30
CA SER A 5 -7.31 65.71 7.63
C SER A 5 -6.78 64.71 8.65
N GLY A 6 -7.49 63.59 8.80
CA GLY A 6 -7.04 62.43 9.57
C GLY A 6 -5.91 61.73 8.83
N LYS A 7 -4.73 61.73 9.44
CA LYS A 7 -3.60 60.86 9.08
C LYS A 7 -3.86 59.44 9.63
N LYS A 8 -3.40 58.41 8.89
CA LYS A 8 -3.40 56.95 9.19
C LYS A 8 -4.61 56.22 8.59
N ARG A 9 -4.47 55.23 7.70
CA ARG A 9 -3.41 54.25 7.45
C ARG A 9 -3.37 53.97 5.95
N GLU A 10 -2.24 54.21 5.31
CA GLU A 10 -1.92 53.51 4.06
C GLU A 10 -1.93 52.02 4.40
N LEU A 11 -2.88 51.29 3.84
CA LEU A 11 -2.78 49.83 3.79
C LEU A 11 -1.53 49.55 2.96
N SER A 12 -0.43 49.29 3.66
CA SER A 12 0.74 48.63 3.10
C SER A 12 0.24 47.34 2.49
N THR A 13 0.09 47.34 1.17
CA THR A 13 0.06 46.15 0.34
C THR A 13 1.14 45.24 0.92
N ARG A 14 0.73 44.11 1.52
CA ARG A 14 1.66 43.02 1.73
C ARG A 14 2.00 42.56 0.32
N GLU A 15 3.05 43.13 -0.25
CA GLU A 15 3.76 42.50 -1.36
C GLU A 15 4.16 41.12 -0.83
N GLN A 16 3.34 40.12 -1.17
CA GLN A 16 3.80 38.76 -1.06
C GLN A 16 5.10 38.72 -1.88
N PRO A 17 6.21 38.23 -1.32
CA PRO A 17 7.43 38.08 -2.10
C PRO A 17 7.07 37.28 -3.36
N PRO A 18 7.64 37.62 -4.53
CA PRO A 18 7.31 36.94 -5.76
C PRO A 18 7.52 35.45 -5.53
N VAL A 19 6.44 34.68 -5.65
CA VAL A 19 6.49 33.21 -5.61
C VAL A 19 7.56 32.84 -6.62
N ALA A 20 8.70 32.33 -6.15
CA ALA A 20 9.83 32.04 -7.02
C ALA A 20 9.30 31.16 -8.15
N GLN A 21 9.31 31.68 -9.38
CA GLN A 21 9.01 30.90 -10.56
C GLN A 21 10.11 29.85 -10.65
N ILE A 22 9.85 28.65 -10.13
CA ILE A 22 10.78 27.54 -10.23
C ILE A 22 11.02 27.34 -11.72
N GLY A 23 12.27 27.52 -12.16
CA GLY A 23 12.63 27.35 -13.57
C GLY A 23 12.12 25.99 -14.05
N GLY A 24 11.51 25.93 -15.23
CA GLY A 24 10.87 24.71 -15.73
C GLY A 24 11.80 23.48 -15.73
N SER A 25 13.12 23.69 -15.84
CA SER A 25 14.14 22.65 -15.69
C SER A 25 14.32 22.18 -14.23
N GLU A 26 14.47 23.10 -13.28
CA GLU A 26 14.66 22.77 -11.85
C GLU A 26 13.44 22.04 -11.26
N TYR A 27 12.23 22.51 -11.59
CA TYR A 27 11.00 21.82 -11.21
C TYR A 27 10.91 20.43 -11.87
N GLY A 28 11.30 20.31 -13.15
CA GLY A 28 11.32 19.04 -13.87
C GLY A 28 12.27 18.01 -13.25
N HIS A 29 13.45 18.46 -12.80
CA HIS A 29 14.40 17.62 -12.06
C HIS A 29 13.82 17.18 -10.71
N LEU A 30 13.31 18.12 -9.91
CA LEU A 30 12.68 17.80 -8.63
C LEU A 30 11.52 16.80 -8.78
N LEU A 31 10.67 17.00 -9.79
CA LEU A 31 9.54 16.11 -10.06
C LEU A 31 10.01 14.69 -10.45
N THR A 32 11.09 14.59 -11.23
CA THR A 32 11.68 13.31 -11.60
C THR A 32 12.23 12.60 -10.36
N ASP A 33 13.01 13.30 -9.54
CA ASP A 33 13.59 12.76 -8.31
C ASP A 33 12.51 12.26 -7.33
N ILE A 34 11.41 13.01 -7.20
CA ILE A 34 10.27 12.59 -6.35
C ILE A 34 9.61 11.33 -6.92
N LYS A 35 9.35 11.29 -8.23
CA LYS A 35 8.72 10.11 -8.87
C LYS A 35 9.58 8.86 -8.69
N ASP A 36 10.89 8.98 -8.82
CA ASP A 36 11.80 7.83 -8.68
C ASP A 36 11.87 7.34 -7.23
N ARG A 37 11.88 8.25 -6.25
CA ARG A 37 11.76 7.90 -4.83
C ARG A 37 10.43 7.19 -4.52
N VAL A 38 9.32 7.69 -5.07
CA VAL A 38 8.00 7.06 -4.90
C VAL A 38 7.99 5.64 -5.47
N ARG A 39 8.50 5.45 -6.68
CA ARG A 39 8.57 4.12 -7.31
C ARG A 39 9.46 3.17 -6.53
N ALA A 40 10.62 3.63 -6.07
CA ALA A 40 11.52 2.81 -5.26
C ALA A 40 10.86 2.38 -3.94
N ALA A 41 10.17 3.30 -3.26
CA ALA A 41 9.45 2.98 -2.03
C ALA A 41 8.31 1.98 -2.26
N GLN A 42 7.54 2.15 -3.34
CA GLN A 42 6.48 1.21 -3.71
C GLN A 42 7.03 -0.18 -4.04
N TYR A 43 8.15 -0.25 -4.77
CA TYR A 43 8.80 -1.51 -5.10
C TYR A 43 9.25 -2.26 -3.85
N GLU A 44 9.92 -1.59 -2.91
CA GLU A 44 10.35 -2.24 -1.67
C GLU A 44 9.17 -2.68 -0.80
N ALA A 45 8.10 -1.88 -0.74
CA ALA A 45 6.87 -2.27 -0.04
C ALA A 45 6.26 -3.54 -0.65
N LEU A 46 6.10 -3.58 -1.99
CA LEU A 46 5.58 -4.76 -2.69
C LEU A 46 6.48 -5.98 -2.51
N ARG A 47 7.80 -5.79 -2.51
CA ARG A 47 8.78 -6.85 -2.30
C ARG A 47 8.70 -7.42 -0.89
N ALA A 48 8.58 -6.57 0.13
CA ALA A 48 8.39 -7.00 1.51
C ALA A 48 7.08 -7.77 1.68
N VAL A 49 5.97 -7.24 1.15
CA VAL A 49 4.66 -7.92 1.19
C VAL A 49 4.71 -9.27 0.49
N ASN A 50 5.30 -9.36 -0.71
CA ASN A 50 5.43 -10.63 -1.43
C ASN A 50 6.26 -11.66 -0.65
N LYS A 51 7.32 -11.23 0.05
CA LYS A 51 8.10 -12.13 0.90
C LYS A 51 7.25 -12.75 2.00
N GLU A 52 6.46 -11.93 2.70
CA GLU A 52 5.58 -12.40 3.77
C GLU A 52 4.44 -13.29 3.23
N LEU A 53 3.88 -12.95 2.06
CA LEU A 53 2.85 -13.77 1.42
C LEU A 53 3.38 -15.15 1.03
N VAL A 54 4.58 -15.23 0.46
CA VAL A 54 5.20 -16.52 0.10
C VAL A 54 5.47 -17.36 1.35
N ALA A 55 5.99 -16.74 2.43
CA ALA A 55 6.21 -17.44 3.70
C ALA A 55 4.89 -17.98 4.28
N LEU A 56 3.84 -17.16 4.32
CA LEU A 56 2.51 -17.57 4.78
C LEU A 56 1.98 -18.75 3.98
N TYR A 57 2.08 -18.71 2.65
CA TYR A 57 1.57 -19.78 1.78
C TYR A 57 2.27 -21.11 2.03
N TRP A 58 3.59 -21.07 2.26
CA TRP A 58 4.34 -22.26 2.62
C TRP A 58 3.96 -22.82 4.00
N ASP A 59 3.79 -21.95 5.00
CA ASP A 59 3.35 -22.34 6.34
C ASP A 59 1.94 -22.98 6.31
N LEU A 60 1.01 -22.41 5.54
CA LEU A 60 -0.33 -22.97 5.34
C LEU A 60 -0.28 -24.34 4.66
N GLY A 61 0.53 -24.49 3.61
CA GLY A 61 0.73 -25.76 2.91
C GLY A 61 1.22 -26.86 3.85
N ARG A 62 2.26 -26.56 4.62
CA ARG A 62 2.80 -27.44 5.67
C ARG A 62 1.72 -27.84 6.67
N LEU A 63 1.00 -26.87 7.23
CA LEU A 63 -0.02 -27.14 8.24
C LEU A 63 -1.12 -28.07 7.71
N ILE A 64 -1.57 -27.88 6.46
CA ILE A 64 -2.57 -28.77 5.87
C ILE A 64 -2.03 -30.19 5.71
N VAL A 65 -0.79 -30.36 5.23
CA VAL A 65 -0.16 -31.67 5.08
C VAL A 65 -0.01 -32.38 6.42
N GLU A 66 0.48 -31.68 7.44
CA GLU A 66 0.62 -32.21 8.81
C GLU A 66 -0.72 -32.71 9.34
N ARG A 67 -1.79 -31.91 9.25
CA ARG A 67 -3.11 -32.30 9.77
C ARG A 67 -3.75 -33.45 9.00
N GLN A 68 -3.53 -33.53 7.69
CA GLN A 68 -4.00 -34.68 6.90
C GLN A 68 -3.26 -35.97 7.26
N GLY A 69 -1.96 -35.89 7.58
CA GLY A 69 -1.16 -37.03 8.04
C GLY A 69 -1.52 -37.49 9.45
N GLU A 70 -1.49 -36.57 10.42
CA GLU A 70 -1.66 -36.87 11.85
C GLU A 70 -3.09 -37.22 12.23
N GLN A 71 -4.06 -36.46 11.71
CA GLN A 71 -5.46 -36.57 12.12
C GLN A 71 -6.32 -37.31 11.09
N LYS A 72 -5.69 -37.87 10.03
CA LYS A 72 -6.36 -38.53 8.90
C LYS A 72 -7.47 -37.66 8.28
N TRP A 73 -7.31 -36.34 8.32
CA TRP A 73 -8.28 -35.44 7.71
C TRP A 73 -8.34 -35.73 6.21
N GLY A 74 -9.55 -35.97 5.71
CA GLY A 74 -9.78 -36.26 4.31
C GLY A 74 -9.52 -35.04 3.42
N LYS A 75 -9.66 -35.23 2.10
CA LYS A 75 -9.46 -34.15 1.11
C LYS A 75 -10.34 -32.93 1.40
N ALA A 76 -11.56 -33.16 1.88
CA ALA A 76 -12.59 -32.17 2.25
C ALA A 76 -12.11 -31.03 3.16
N ILE A 77 -11.03 -31.21 3.92
CA ILE A 77 -10.51 -30.13 4.76
C ILE A 77 -10.07 -28.92 3.94
N VAL A 78 -9.54 -29.14 2.73
CA VAL A 78 -9.05 -28.03 1.89
C VAL A 78 -10.22 -27.18 1.42
N GLU A 79 -11.33 -27.81 1.03
CA GLU A 79 -12.54 -27.12 0.60
C GLU A 79 -13.19 -26.35 1.77
N ASN A 80 -13.24 -26.94 2.97
CA ASN A 80 -13.76 -26.27 4.15
C ASN A 80 -12.91 -25.05 4.54
N LEU A 81 -11.58 -25.23 4.60
CA LEU A 81 -10.67 -24.12 4.91
C LEU A 81 -10.77 -23.00 3.88
N ALA A 82 -10.88 -23.33 2.59
CA ALA A 82 -11.05 -22.32 1.55
C ALA A 82 -12.34 -21.51 1.76
N ALA A 83 -13.46 -22.19 2.04
CA ALA A 83 -14.73 -21.52 2.29
C ALA A 83 -14.65 -20.60 3.52
N ASP A 84 -14.13 -21.11 4.64
CA ASP A 84 -14.00 -20.35 5.88
C ASP A 84 -13.08 -19.13 5.71
N LEU A 85 -11.92 -19.30 5.06
CA LEU A 85 -10.97 -18.22 4.81
C LEU A 85 -11.51 -17.16 3.84
N GLN A 86 -12.29 -17.55 2.83
CA GLN A 86 -12.91 -16.60 1.91
C GLN A 86 -14.01 -15.77 2.58
N VAL A 87 -14.72 -16.34 3.55
CA VAL A 87 -15.71 -15.62 4.37
C VAL A 87 -15.02 -14.66 5.31
N GLU A 88 -13.96 -15.09 6.00
CA GLU A 88 -13.24 -14.27 6.96
C GLU A 88 -12.45 -13.13 6.29
N PHE A 89 -11.88 -13.39 5.11
CA PHE A 89 -11.02 -12.44 4.40
C PHE A 89 -11.57 -12.08 3.00
N PRO A 90 -12.70 -11.35 2.94
CA PRO A 90 -13.33 -10.99 1.67
C PRO A 90 -12.41 -10.11 0.83
N GLY A 91 -12.28 -10.45 -0.45
CA GLY A 91 -11.44 -9.72 -1.42
C GLY A 91 -10.00 -10.22 -1.52
N LEU A 92 -9.55 -11.14 -0.66
CA LEU A 92 -8.25 -11.81 -0.82
C LEU A 92 -8.38 -13.02 -1.76
N LEU A 93 -7.81 -12.90 -2.96
CA LEU A 93 -7.86 -13.95 -4.00
C LEU A 93 -6.97 -15.17 -3.69
N GLY A 94 -6.14 -15.10 -2.64
CA GLY A 94 -5.15 -16.12 -2.29
C GLY A 94 -5.73 -17.41 -1.70
N PHE A 95 -6.96 -17.41 -1.19
CA PHE A 95 -7.52 -18.51 -0.37
C PHE A 95 -8.55 -19.39 -1.07
N SER A 96 -8.51 -19.47 -2.40
CA SER A 96 -9.32 -20.47 -3.11
C SER A 96 -8.85 -21.89 -2.78
N ALA A 97 -9.74 -22.88 -2.89
CA ALA A 97 -9.38 -24.29 -2.69
C ALA A 97 -8.22 -24.71 -3.60
N GLN A 98 -8.23 -24.26 -4.86
CA GLN A 98 -7.15 -24.52 -5.82
C GLN A 98 -5.79 -23.98 -5.33
N ASN A 99 -5.77 -22.77 -4.78
CA ASN A 99 -4.55 -22.18 -4.24
C ASN A 99 -4.06 -22.95 -3.01
N LEU A 100 -4.96 -23.34 -2.09
CA LEU A 100 -4.59 -24.16 -0.94
C LEU A 100 -4.04 -25.54 -1.37
N TRP A 101 -4.60 -26.13 -2.42
CA TRP A 101 -4.05 -27.35 -3.02
C TRP A 101 -2.62 -27.14 -3.57
N TYR A 102 -2.36 -25.99 -4.20
CA TYR A 102 -1.00 -25.64 -4.67
C TYR A 102 -0.02 -25.36 -3.53
N MET A 103 -0.46 -24.68 -2.46
CA MET A 103 0.37 -24.40 -1.28
C MET A 103 0.93 -25.68 -0.67
N ARG A 104 0.19 -26.78 -0.72
CA ARG A 104 0.66 -28.09 -0.23
C ARG A 104 1.69 -28.80 -1.12
N GLN A 105 1.85 -28.36 -2.37
CA GLN A 105 2.81 -28.94 -3.30
C GLN A 105 4.18 -28.24 -3.23
N PHE A 106 4.25 -27.10 -2.54
CA PHE A 106 5.49 -26.35 -2.27
C PHE A 106 6.34 -27.05 -1.21
#